data_AF-A0A935HAY4-F1
#
_entry.id   AF-A0A935HAY4-F1
#
_cell.length_a   1.000
_cell.length_b   1.000
_cell.length_c   1.000
_cell.angle_alpha   90.00
_cell.angle_beta   90.00
_cell.angle_gamma   90.00
#
_symmetry.space_group_name_H-M   'P 1'
#
loop_
_entity.id
_entity.type
_entity.pdbx_description
1 polymer ?
#
loop_
_entity_poly.entity_id
_entity_poly.type
_entity_poly.pdbx_seq_one_letter_code
_entity_poly.pdbx_strand_id
1 'polypeptide(L)'
;MAYFVASGEVTIICPHARSNRSVQDLTHEWPPIVWESFLYFNRGWRKANGLDHFPYPTKCDFDFSYGDTPHPDFADKPPTEQAFAVNHYWHGAVDVTVKMVAKK
;
A
#
# COMPACT_ATOMS: atom_id res chain seq x y z
N MET A 1 5.17 2.46 -9.94
CA MET A 1 6.08 3.60 -10.17
C MET A 1 6.24 4.36 -8.87
N ALA A 2 7.47 4.58 -8.40
CA ALA A 2 7.75 5.37 -7.19
C ALA A 2 8.38 6.71 -7.62
N TYR A 3 7.91 7.81 -7.05
CA TYR A 3 8.49 9.13 -7.29
C TYR A 3 8.84 9.80 -5.95
N PHE A 4 10.05 10.38 -5.92
CA PHE A 4 10.58 11.11 -4.77
C PHE A 4 10.23 12.58 -4.92
N VAL A 5 9.58 13.16 -3.92
CA VAL A 5 9.37 14.61 -3.82
C VAL A 5 10.39 15.14 -2.81
N ALA A 6 11.06 16.24 -3.12
CA ALA A 6 12.26 16.75 -2.44
C ALA A 6 12.07 17.21 -0.96
N SER A 7 11.01 16.78 -0.28
CA SER A 7 10.61 17.17 1.08
C SER A 7 10.61 16.02 2.10
N GLY A 8 11.22 14.87 1.80
CA GLY A 8 11.13 13.68 2.66
C GLY A 8 9.83 12.91 2.45
N GLU A 9 9.19 13.12 1.30
CA GLU A 9 7.94 12.49 0.89
C GLU A 9 8.18 11.53 -0.27
N VAL A 10 7.52 10.39 -0.21
CA VAL A 10 7.54 9.36 -1.27
C VAL A 10 6.12 8.95 -1.56
N THR A 11 5.76 8.86 -2.84
CA THR A 11 4.53 8.19 -3.25
C THR A 11 4.86 6.92 -4.02
N ILE A 12 4.25 5.83 -3.59
CA ILE A 12 4.35 4.52 -4.23
C ILE A 12 2.99 4.18 -4.82
N ILE A 13 2.98 3.81 -6.09
CA ILE A 13 1.82 3.25 -6.78
C ILE A 13 2.21 1.89 -7.32
N CYS A 14 1.51 0.84 -6.89
CA CYS A 14 1.75 -0.53 -7.32
C CYS A 14 0.44 -1.36 -7.37
N PRO A 15 0.41 -2.47 -8.14
CA PRO A 15 -0.71 -3.39 -8.14
C PRO A 15 -1.00 -3.94 -6.75
N HIS A 16 -2.26 -3.92 -6.35
CA HIS A 16 -2.68 -4.51 -5.07
C HIS A 16 -2.72 -6.05 -5.18
N ALA A 17 -2.40 -6.77 -4.11
CA ALA A 17 -2.34 -8.24 -4.06
C ALA A 17 -3.64 -8.95 -4.50
N ARG A 18 -4.78 -8.27 -4.36
CA ARG A 18 -6.10 -8.76 -4.80
C ARG A 18 -6.40 -8.48 -6.28
N SER A 19 -5.44 -7.96 -7.04
CA SER A 19 -5.53 -7.80 -8.49
C SER A 19 -4.79 -8.96 -9.14
N ASN A 20 -5.40 -9.74 -10.04
CA ASN A 20 -4.65 -10.82 -10.74
C ASN A 20 -3.37 -10.30 -11.44
N ARG A 21 -3.34 -9.02 -11.82
CA ARG A 21 -2.16 -8.37 -12.41
C ARG A 21 -0.94 -8.41 -11.49
N SER A 22 -1.12 -8.44 -10.16
CA SER A 22 0.00 -8.54 -9.22
C SER A 22 0.55 -9.96 -9.10
N VAL A 23 -0.29 -10.99 -9.26
CA VAL A 23 0.08 -12.39 -9.00
C VAL A 23 0.41 -13.17 -10.29
N GLN A 24 -0.21 -12.82 -11.41
CA GLN A 24 0.01 -13.50 -12.69
C GLN A 24 1.40 -13.17 -13.29
N ASP A 25 1.88 -11.96 -13.06
CA ASP A 25 3.13 -11.50 -13.66
C ASP A 25 4.34 -12.11 -12.92
N LEU A 26 5.06 -12.99 -13.63
CA LEU A 26 6.23 -13.71 -13.14
C LEU A 26 7.42 -12.79 -12.81
N THR A 27 7.35 -11.50 -13.15
CA THR A 27 8.37 -10.51 -12.81
C THR A 27 8.16 -9.84 -11.45
N HIS A 28 7.00 -10.04 -10.79
CA HIS A 28 6.77 -9.53 -9.45
C HIS A 28 7.49 -10.38 -8.40
N GLU A 29 8.16 -9.70 -7.48
CA GLU A 29 8.75 -10.34 -6.30
C GLU A 29 7.64 -10.75 -5.31
N TRP A 30 7.76 -11.95 -4.76
CA TRP A 30 6.86 -12.42 -3.70
C TRP A 30 7.40 -11.99 -2.33
N PRO A 31 6.57 -11.49 -1.39
CA PRO A 31 5.10 -11.46 -1.42
C PRO A 31 4.50 -10.23 -2.14
N PRO A 32 3.25 -10.35 -2.64
CA PRO A 32 2.54 -9.25 -3.27
C PRO A 32 2.17 -8.19 -2.22
N ILE A 33 1.96 -6.96 -2.69
CA ILE A 33 1.73 -5.80 -1.82
C ILE A 33 0.27 -5.72 -1.39
N VAL A 34 0.04 -5.63 -0.08
CA VAL A 34 -1.24 -5.28 0.55
C VAL A 34 -1.12 -3.91 1.23
N TRP A 35 -2.23 -3.30 1.65
CA TRP A 35 -2.20 -2.01 2.37
C TRP A 35 -1.25 -2.06 3.57
N GLU A 36 -1.31 -3.14 4.34
CA GLU A 36 -0.54 -3.30 5.58
C GLU A 36 0.97 -3.50 5.34
N SER A 37 1.40 -3.76 4.10
CA SER A 37 2.83 -3.94 3.77
C SER A 37 3.68 -2.74 4.17
N PHE A 38 3.12 -1.53 4.16
CA PHE A 38 3.84 -0.29 4.47
C PHE A 38 3.90 0.03 5.98
N LEU A 39 3.14 -0.68 6.81
CA LEU A 39 3.14 -0.47 8.28
C LEU A 39 4.52 -0.72 8.91
N TYR A 40 5.32 -1.59 8.31
CA TYR A 40 6.69 -1.89 8.75
C TYR A 40 7.65 -0.68 8.59
N PHE A 41 7.29 0.32 7.81
CA PHE A 41 8.09 1.54 7.67
C PHE A 41 7.81 2.58 8.77
N ASN A 42 6.78 2.39 9.59
CA ASN A 42 6.46 3.23 10.74
C ASN A 42 7.02 2.64 12.03
N ARG A 43 7.89 3.39 12.71
CA ARG A 43 8.57 2.92 13.92
C ARG A 43 7.59 2.79 15.09
N GLY A 44 6.67 3.74 15.21
CA GLY A 44 5.65 3.73 16.27
C GLY A 44 4.77 2.47 16.21
N TRP A 45 4.29 2.13 15.01
CA TRP A 45 3.49 0.93 14.79
C TRP A 45 4.27 -0.35 15.08
N ARG A 46 5.52 -0.46 14.58
CA ARG A 46 6.37 -1.62 14.88
C ARG A 46 6.59 -1.79 16.38
N LYS A 47 6.93 -0.71 17.10
CA LYS A 47 7.12 -0.75 18.56
C LYS A 47 5.85 -1.17 19.31
N ALA A 48 4.70 -0.63 18.93
CA ALA A 48 3.42 -0.97 19.54
C ALA A 48 3.03 -2.44 19.36
N ASN A 49 3.42 -3.05 18.23
CA ASN A 49 3.15 -4.46 17.93
C ASN A 49 4.31 -5.40 18.31
N GLY A 50 5.35 -4.89 19.00
CA GLY A 50 6.50 -5.69 19.40
C GLY A 50 7.38 -6.16 18.24
N LEU A 51 7.30 -5.52 17.06
CA LEU A 51 7.99 -5.89 15.81
C LEU A 51 9.29 -5.08 15.58
N ASP A 52 9.84 -4.46 16.62
CA ASP A 52 11.09 -3.68 16.55
C ASP A 52 12.35 -4.53 16.77
N HIS A 53 12.22 -5.86 16.70
CA HIS A 53 13.31 -6.83 16.87
C HIS A 53 13.76 -7.42 15.52
N PHE A 54 14.94 -8.06 15.52
CA PHE A 54 15.53 -8.77 14.37
C PHE A 54 14.52 -9.74 13.70
N PRO A 55 14.48 -9.91 12.35
CA PRO A 55 15.51 -9.61 11.35
C PRO A 55 15.38 -8.28 10.58
N TYR A 56 14.44 -7.41 10.96
CA TYR A 56 14.20 -6.15 10.24
C TYR A 56 14.55 -4.93 11.10
N PRO A 57 15.85 -4.62 11.30
CA PRO A 57 16.27 -3.38 11.97
C PRO A 57 16.08 -2.20 11.03
N THR A 58 14.84 -1.93 10.64
CA THR A 58 14.49 -0.84 9.75
C THR A 58 14.69 0.48 10.51
N LYS A 59 15.60 1.31 10.04
CA LYS A 59 15.90 2.61 10.69
C LYS A 59 14.87 3.70 10.37
N CYS A 60 14.04 3.46 9.36
CA CYS A 60 13.06 4.42 8.88
C CYS A 60 11.93 4.65 9.89
N ASP A 61 11.31 5.82 9.74
CA ASP A 61 10.07 6.17 10.42
C ASP A 61 9.24 7.08 9.51
N PHE A 62 8.14 6.55 8.98
CA PHE A 62 7.24 7.24 8.07
C PHE A 62 5.80 7.19 8.58
N ASP A 63 5.06 8.29 8.46
CA ASP A 63 3.59 8.27 8.49
C ASP A 63 3.05 8.08 7.07
N PHE A 64 1.82 7.57 6.95
CA PHE A 64 1.25 7.15 5.67
C PHE A 64 -0.20 7.60 5.49
N SER A 65 -0.57 7.83 4.23
CA SER A 65 -1.96 7.88 3.79
C SER A 65 -2.14 6.96 2.59
N TYR A 66 -3.20 6.16 2.63
CA TYR A 66 -3.56 5.22 1.56
C TYR A 66 -4.62 5.83 0.64
N GLY A 67 -4.57 5.45 -0.62
CA GLY A 67 -5.63 5.61 -1.59
C GLY A 67 -5.62 4.42 -2.53
N ASP A 68 -6.75 4.14 -3.17
CA ASP A 68 -6.90 3.02 -4.08
C ASP A 68 -7.42 3.51 -5.43
N THR A 69 -7.02 2.80 -6.48
CA THR A 69 -7.65 2.92 -7.79
C THR A 69 -8.69 1.81 -7.90
N PRO A 70 -10.01 2.13 -7.87
CA PRO A 70 -11.05 1.14 -8.06
C PRO A 70 -10.95 0.49 -9.45
N HIS A 71 -11.46 -0.73 -9.58
CA HIS A 71 -11.57 -1.36 -10.89
C HIS A 71 -12.53 -0.58 -11.81
N PRO A 72 -12.26 -0.51 -13.13
CA PRO A 72 -13.08 0.25 -14.08
C PRO A 72 -14.58 -0.05 -14.00
N ASP A 73 -14.96 -1.30 -13.70
CA ASP A 73 -16.37 -1.70 -13.53
C ASP A 73 -17.10 -0.95 -12.40
N PHE A 74 -16.34 -0.41 -11.45
CA PHE A 74 -16.86 0.40 -10.35
C PHE A 74 -16.64 1.91 -10.54
N ALA A 75 -15.98 2.36 -11.63
CA ALA A 75 -15.59 3.76 -11.81
C ALA A 75 -16.79 4.73 -11.78
N ASP A 76 -17.91 4.32 -12.38
CA ASP A 76 -19.14 5.14 -12.44
C ASP A 76 -20.08 4.92 -11.25
N LYS A 77 -19.68 4.09 -10.28
CA LYS A 77 -20.50 3.78 -9.11
C LYS A 77 -20.37 4.86 -8.03
N PRO A 78 -21.35 4.97 -7.11
CA PRO A 78 -21.22 5.86 -5.96
C PRO A 78 -19.96 5.54 -5.10
N PRO A 79 -19.33 6.52 -4.44
CA PRO A 79 -18.11 6.30 -3.65
C PRO A 79 -18.22 5.22 -2.58
N THR A 80 -19.41 5.02 -1.99
CA THR A 80 -19.65 3.98 -1.00
C THR A 80 -19.61 2.57 -1.60
N GLU A 81 -20.13 2.41 -2.82
CA GLU A 81 -20.08 1.14 -3.56
C GLU A 81 -18.66 0.85 -4.05
N GLN A 82 -17.93 1.88 -4.49
CA GLN A 82 -16.50 1.76 -4.82
C GLN A 82 -15.69 1.32 -3.60
N ALA A 83 -15.88 1.96 -2.45
CA ALA A 83 -15.18 1.62 -1.22
C ALA A 83 -15.54 0.20 -0.74
N PHE A 84 -16.80 -0.20 -0.85
CA PHE A 84 -17.22 -1.58 -0.53
C PHE A 84 -16.51 -2.59 -1.44
N ALA A 85 -16.50 -2.34 -2.74
CA ALA A 85 -15.85 -3.23 -3.71
C ALA A 85 -14.35 -3.38 -3.42
N VAL A 86 -13.65 -2.27 -3.21
CA VAL A 86 -12.21 -2.24 -2.86
C VAL A 86 -11.92 -3.11 -1.62
N ASN A 87 -12.74 -2.98 -0.57
CA ASN A 87 -12.51 -3.68 0.70
C ASN A 87 -12.89 -5.16 0.67
N HIS A 88 -13.88 -5.56 -0.12
CA HIS A 88 -14.49 -6.89 -0.03
C HIS A 88 -14.25 -7.80 -1.23
N TYR A 89 -13.96 -7.26 -2.41
CA TYR A 89 -13.86 -8.06 -3.64
C TYR A 89 -12.42 -8.27 -4.09
N TRP A 90 -12.17 -9.49 -4.59
CA TRP A 90 -11.03 -9.73 -5.46
C TRP A 90 -11.26 -8.96 -6.76
N HIS A 91 -10.25 -8.24 -7.25
CA HIS A 91 -10.36 -7.19 -8.28
C HIS A 91 -11.20 -5.96 -7.93
N GLY A 92 -11.53 -5.70 -6.66
CA GLY A 92 -12.15 -4.42 -6.29
C GLY A 92 -11.23 -3.22 -6.51
N ALA A 93 -9.94 -3.41 -6.20
CA ALA A 93 -8.88 -2.44 -6.45
C ALA A 93 -7.90 -2.96 -7.50
N VAL A 94 -7.43 -2.04 -8.32
CA VAL A 94 -6.43 -2.24 -9.37
C VAL A 94 -5.07 -1.98 -8.74
N ASP A 95 -4.84 -0.75 -8.28
CA ASP A 95 -3.58 -0.32 -7.68
C ASP A 95 -3.82 0.29 -6.31
N VAL A 96 -2.84 0.12 -5.41
CA VAL A 96 -2.73 0.86 -4.16
C VAL A 96 -1.77 2.03 -4.36
N THR A 97 -2.17 3.19 -3.85
CA THR A 97 -1.36 4.41 -3.78
C THR A 97 -1.05 4.71 -2.33
N VAL A 98 0.23 4.76 -1.98
CA VAL A 98 0.68 5.07 -0.62
C VAL A 98 1.56 6.30 -0.67
N LYS A 99 1.12 7.35 0.04
CA LYS A 99 1.97 8.52 0.30
C LYS A 99 2.59 8.34 1.66
N MET A 100 3.92 8.42 1.72
CA MET A 100 4.71 8.30 2.94
C MET A 100 5.44 9.61 3.21
N VAL A 101 5.41 10.06 4.46
CA VAL A 101 6.07 11.28 4.92
C VAL A 101 7.02 10.93 6.05
N ALA A 102 8.30 11.27 5.91
CA ALA A 102 9.29 11.01 6.95
C ALA A 102 8.94 11.74 8.24
N LYS A 103 8.96 11.03 9.36
CA LYS A 103 8.80 11.63 10.69
C LYS A 103 10.14 12.16 11.17
N LYS A 104 10.13 13.33 11.80
CA LYS A 104 11.32 13.94 12.40
C LYS A 104 11.70 13.23 13.71
#